data_AF-A0A927TIY3-F1
#
_entry.id   AF-A0A927TIY3-F1
#
_cell.length_a   1.000
_cell.length_b   1.000
_cell.length_c   1.000
_cell.angle_alpha   90.00
_cell.angle_beta   90.00
_cell.angle_gamma   90.00
#
_symmetry.space_group_name_H-M   'P 1'
#
loop_
_entity.id
_entity.type
_entity.pdbx_description
1 polymer ?
#
loop_
_entity_poly.entity_id
_entity_poly.type
_entity_poly.pdbx_seq_one_letter_code
_entity_poly.pdbx_strand_id
1 'polypeptide(L)'
;MAIENNRGTGYERRGEIKQVDISRRPSQTARPQGRPRPQERATVPESGRPPVRGATYHRGTNTRARSARRRRRQRRRRLIGCVLFLLVLLAAVLGILYGRAKTSCQLEAGAELNPADLVRYGAKLPTVTEGLTKEQICTPGTYTIKIKLAPFTYKVKVTVQDTVAPRGTGQEVYGMYGQSVSPESFLARVEDATDVEVSYVKQPDPKLAGEQDVQLLLRDEGGNTSKVNASLYVSNLMQTLTWEAGAAVPAAKDFLEEIPGFEDTQISYVTDISGIDLHVLGTYEIQVLLDGRTFSTVLNVVDTVSPEVTVQHVEGWLNKSIDPQAFVKKVADATALTYAYAQEPDWSKKGSGSAVLIATDAGGNSVQETVTYNLKEDTEAPQVSLSTIDIIIGEPVSYKKAVIFSDNCDKQDELTLTVDNSKVDPNTEGEYEVTYKVTDTAGNSTTKTGTVYVLAEKPIYYDEDVVNEKADEVLAEILDEGMSQLEQARAIYNWVHSKIGYISHSEKGDWVRGAYEGLVDRRGDCFVYAATARLLLTRAGIPNIDIVKSAVNPTHYWSLVDVGDGWYHFDATPRKDKTVFFMWTDEELREYSEGHKNSHIYDPSLYPEIN
;
A
#
# COMPACT_ATOMS: atom_id res chain seq x y z
N MET A 1 -17.67 2.38 -20.39
CA MET A 1 -18.15 1.03 -20.80
C MET A 1 -18.95 0.47 -19.64
N ALA A 2 -20.06 -0.25 -19.87
CA ALA A 2 -20.89 -1.03 -18.92
C ALA A 2 -21.42 -0.30 -17.63
N ILE A 3 -22.66 -0.42 -17.13
CA ILE A 3 -23.61 -1.56 -16.97
C ILE A 3 -23.11 -2.51 -15.85
N GLU A 4 -23.78 -2.73 -14.70
CA GLU A 4 -25.15 -2.40 -14.25
C GLU A 4 -25.33 -2.47 -12.69
N ASN A 5 -26.48 -1.99 -12.17
CA ASN A 5 -27.36 -2.48 -11.05
C ASN A 5 -26.80 -3.39 -9.90
N ASN A 6 -27.32 -3.42 -8.64
CA ASN A 6 -28.60 -2.97 -8.05
C ASN A 6 -28.59 -2.94 -6.47
N ARG A 7 -29.57 -2.23 -5.87
CA ARG A 7 -30.27 -2.36 -4.54
C ARG A 7 -29.69 -3.21 -3.38
N GLY A 8 -29.92 -2.87 -2.09
CA GLY A 8 -30.64 -1.72 -1.51
C GLY A 8 -31.25 -1.96 -0.11
N THR A 9 -31.86 -0.91 0.47
CA THR A 9 -32.74 -0.85 1.67
C THR A 9 -32.22 -1.38 3.02
N GLY A 10 -31.98 -0.45 3.96
CA GLY A 10 -32.01 -0.71 5.41
C GLY A 10 -33.32 -0.20 6.05
N TYR A 11 -33.60 -0.61 7.29
CA TYR A 11 -34.72 -0.08 8.09
C TYR A 11 -34.37 -0.16 9.59
N GLU A 12 -34.45 0.96 10.31
CA GLU A 12 -34.19 1.00 11.75
C GLU A 12 -35.40 0.55 12.58
N ARG A 13 -35.13 0.03 13.80
CA ARG A 13 -35.92 0.43 14.98
C ARG A 13 -35.14 0.25 16.30
N ARG A 14 -35.28 1.23 17.19
CA ARG A 14 -34.70 1.23 18.55
C ARG A 14 -35.44 0.29 19.50
N GLY A 15 -34.75 -0.13 20.57
CA GLY A 15 -35.35 -0.69 21.78
C GLY A 15 -34.45 -0.41 23.00
N GLU A 16 -34.85 0.54 23.84
CA GLU A 16 -34.18 0.81 25.13
C GLU A 16 -34.60 -0.22 26.19
N ILE A 17 -33.70 -0.60 27.09
CA ILE A 17 -34.01 -1.39 28.29
C ILE A 17 -33.72 -0.53 29.52
N LYS A 18 -34.70 -0.39 30.41
CA LYS A 18 -34.53 0.29 31.70
C LYS A 18 -34.28 -0.67 32.85
N GLN A 19 -33.50 -0.15 33.79
CA GLN A 19 -33.00 -0.75 35.02
C GLN A 19 -34.09 -0.76 36.12
N VAL A 20 -33.98 -1.65 37.12
CA VAL A 20 -33.94 -1.34 38.57
C VAL A 20 -34.11 -2.61 39.44
N ASP A 21 -33.25 -2.66 40.46
CA ASP A 21 -33.10 -3.56 41.63
C ASP A 21 -34.37 -3.78 42.50
N ILE A 22 -34.34 -4.77 43.41
CA ILE A 22 -34.60 -4.63 44.87
C ILE A 22 -34.58 -5.99 45.61
N SER A 23 -34.15 -5.95 46.88
CA SER A 23 -33.57 -7.06 47.66
C SER A 23 -34.45 -7.81 48.68
N ARG A 24 -33.91 -8.96 49.16
CA ARG A 24 -34.02 -9.56 50.54
C ARG A 24 -35.21 -10.47 50.97
N ARG A 25 -34.89 -11.28 52.00
CA ARG A 25 -35.63 -12.37 52.71
C ARG A 25 -36.60 -11.81 53.81
N PRO A 26 -37.30 -12.57 54.73
CA PRO A 26 -37.30 -14.03 55.02
C PRO A 26 -38.64 -14.73 55.50
N SER A 27 -38.51 -16.04 55.83
CA SER A 27 -39.14 -16.83 56.93
C SER A 27 -40.61 -17.36 56.93
N GLN A 28 -40.71 -18.68 57.16
CA GLN A 28 -41.67 -19.52 57.96
C GLN A 28 -43.11 -19.01 58.27
N THR A 29 -44.19 -19.81 58.19
CA THR A 29 -44.54 -20.90 59.16
C THR A 29 -45.86 -21.65 58.80
N ALA A 30 -46.11 -22.80 59.48
CA ALA A 30 -47.42 -23.36 59.90
C ALA A 30 -48.37 -24.14 58.92
N ARG A 31 -49.33 -24.83 59.56
CA ARG A 31 -50.34 -25.86 59.16
C ARG A 31 -51.62 -25.56 60.01
N PRO A 32 -52.76 -26.32 60.05
CA PRO A 32 -53.26 -27.46 59.25
C PRO A 32 -54.81 -27.48 58.96
N GLN A 33 -55.32 -28.62 58.43
CA GLN A 33 -56.69 -29.19 58.51
C GLN A 33 -57.84 -28.73 57.58
N GLY A 34 -58.65 -29.73 57.14
CA GLY A 34 -59.94 -29.61 56.44
C GLY A 34 -60.47 -30.97 55.90
N ARG A 35 -61.78 -31.25 56.04
CA ARG A 35 -62.55 -32.44 55.53
C ARG A 35 -63.78 -31.94 54.73
N PRO A 36 -64.67 -32.74 54.08
CA PRO A 36 -64.83 -34.22 53.94
C PRO A 36 -64.67 -34.71 52.45
N ARG A 37 -64.79 -35.98 51.99
CA ARG A 37 -65.81 -37.08 52.14
C ARG A 37 -67.22 -36.72 51.61
N PRO A 38 -68.08 -37.67 51.16
CA PRO A 38 -68.04 -39.17 51.22
C PRO A 38 -67.96 -39.82 49.78
N GLN A 39 -68.49 -40.99 49.34
CA GLN A 39 -69.29 -42.11 49.92
C GLN A 39 -69.22 -43.43 49.05
N GLU A 40 -69.13 -44.61 49.69
CA GLU A 40 -69.77 -45.97 49.44
C GLU A 40 -69.94 -46.62 48.03
N ARG A 41 -70.09 -47.95 47.82
CA ARG A 41 -70.04 -49.25 48.59
C ARG A 41 -69.67 -50.39 47.59
N ALA A 42 -68.94 -51.48 47.90
CA ALA A 42 -69.22 -52.69 48.72
C ALA A 42 -70.39 -53.57 48.18
N THR A 43 -70.45 -54.92 48.27
CA THR A 43 -69.85 -56.00 49.12
C THR A 43 -69.65 -57.32 48.29
N VAL A 44 -68.70 -58.27 48.49
CA VAL A 44 -68.28 -59.12 49.68
C VAL A 44 -69.32 -60.24 50.00
N PRO A 45 -68.98 -61.52 50.43
CA PRO A 45 -67.71 -62.28 50.63
C PRO A 45 -67.64 -63.58 49.72
N GLU A 46 -67.13 -64.82 50.00
CA GLU A 46 -66.41 -65.54 51.11
C GLU A 46 -65.69 -66.88 50.66
N SER A 47 -64.86 -67.45 51.56
CA SER A 47 -64.47 -68.86 51.93
C SER A 47 -64.41 -70.11 50.99
N GLY A 48 -63.52 -71.09 51.36
CA GLY A 48 -63.67 -72.52 51.01
C GLY A 48 -62.41 -73.34 50.58
N ARG A 49 -61.91 -74.23 51.46
CA ARG A 49 -61.00 -75.40 51.20
C ARG A 49 -61.60 -76.64 51.93
N PRO A 50 -61.11 -77.91 51.87
CA PRO A 50 -60.05 -78.54 51.06
C PRO A 50 -60.47 -79.79 50.20
N PRO A 51 -60.10 -81.09 50.42
CA PRO A 51 -59.14 -81.79 49.54
C PRO A 51 -59.52 -83.18 48.94
N VAL A 52 -58.68 -83.64 48.00
CA VAL A 52 -58.16 -85.02 47.69
C VAL A 52 -59.10 -86.25 47.72
N ARG A 53 -58.88 -87.16 46.75
CA ARG A 53 -59.62 -88.43 46.52
C ARG A 53 -59.37 -89.52 47.58
N GLY A 54 -60.43 -90.27 47.89
CA GLY A 54 -60.41 -91.68 48.31
C GLY A 54 -61.24 -92.54 47.34
N ALA A 55 -61.12 -93.88 47.38
CA ALA A 55 -61.70 -94.78 46.36
C ALA A 55 -62.60 -95.89 46.94
N THR A 56 -63.50 -96.44 46.13
CA THR A 56 -64.13 -97.76 46.35
C THR A 56 -64.64 -98.40 45.04
N TYR A 57 -64.79 -99.73 45.07
CA TYR A 57 -65.22 -100.59 43.96
C TYR A 57 -66.75 -100.82 43.96
N HIS A 58 -67.32 -101.19 42.80
CA HIS A 58 -68.42 -102.16 42.75
C HIS A 58 -68.38 -103.07 41.51
N ARG A 59 -69.10 -104.19 41.55
CA ARG A 59 -68.92 -105.39 40.69
C ARG A 59 -69.90 -105.48 39.52
N GLY A 60 -69.41 -105.97 38.37
CA GLY A 60 -70.15 -106.82 37.41
C GLY A 60 -71.26 -106.16 36.56
N THR A 61 -71.74 -106.75 35.46
CA THR A 61 -71.25 -107.91 34.68
C THR A 61 -71.79 -107.87 33.24
N ASN A 62 -71.00 -108.38 32.28
CA ASN A 62 -71.36 -108.93 30.96
C ASN A 62 -72.48 -108.31 30.05
N THR A 63 -72.01 -107.61 29.01
CA THR A 63 -72.31 -107.85 27.58
C THR A 63 -73.76 -107.96 27.06
N ARG A 64 -74.13 -107.06 26.14
CA ARG A 64 -74.75 -107.45 24.85
C ARG A 64 -74.36 -106.53 23.69
N ALA A 65 -74.40 -107.04 22.47
CA ALA A 65 -73.51 -106.62 21.37
C ALA A 65 -74.14 -105.70 20.30
N ARG A 66 -73.31 -104.77 19.81
CA ARG A 66 -73.05 -104.46 18.39
C ARG A 66 -74.23 -104.15 17.42
N SER A 67 -74.51 -102.86 17.19
CA SER A 67 -75.09 -102.38 15.90
C SER A 67 -74.66 -100.95 15.52
N ALA A 68 -74.62 -100.01 16.46
CA ALA A 68 -74.49 -98.56 16.21
C ALA A 68 -73.15 -98.02 15.63
N ARG A 69 -72.17 -98.86 15.28
CA ARG A 69 -70.78 -98.40 14.97
C ARG A 69 -70.60 -97.71 13.61
N ARG A 70 -71.43 -97.95 12.59
CA ARG A 70 -71.12 -97.52 11.20
C ARG A 70 -71.29 -96.01 10.96
N ARG A 71 -72.38 -95.38 11.45
CA ARG A 71 -72.69 -93.94 11.22
C ARG A 71 -71.71 -92.97 11.91
N ARG A 72 -71.02 -93.37 12.98
CA ARG A 72 -70.04 -92.50 13.69
C ARG A 72 -68.75 -92.21 12.90
N ARG A 73 -68.34 -93.07 11.95
CA ARG A 73 -67.07 -92.91 11.20
C ARG A 73 -67.07 -91.71 10.22
N GLN A 74 -68.17 -91.44 9.51
CA GLN A 74 -68.23 -90.35 8.53
C GLN A 74 -68.20 -88.95 9.18
N ARG A 75 -68.96 -88.73 10.26
CA ARG A 75 -68.90 -87.45 11.02
C ARG A 75 -67.48 -87.18 11.54
N ARG A 76 -66.76 -88.21 12.00
CA ARG A 76 -65.36 -88.06 12.47
C ARG A 76 -64.40 -87.60 11.37
N ARG A 77 -64.54 -88.11 10.13
CA ARG A 77 -63.70 -87.66 8.99
C ARG A 77 -63.94 -86.19 8.62
N ARG A 78 -65.20 -85.73 8.56
CA ARG A 78 -65.50 -84.30 8.31
C ARG A 78 -64.94 -83.41 9.43
N LEU A 79 -65.11 -83.81 10.69
CA LEU A 79 -64.57 -83.06 11.83
C LEU A 79 -63.04 -82.94 11.78
N ILE A 80 -62.33 -84.03 11.46
CA ILE A 80 -60.85 -84.02 11.31
C ILE A 80 -60.44 -83.12 10.12
N GLY A 81 -61.17 -83.14 9.01
CA GLY A 81 -60.93 -82.22 7.88
C GLY A 81 -61.06 -80.75 8.26
N CYS A 82 -62.13 -80.38 8.99
CA CYS A 82 -62.31 -79.02 9.49
C CYS A 82 -61.22 -78.61 10.50
N VAL A 83 -60.80 -79.52 11.39
CA VAL A 83 -59.71 -79.27 12.34
C VAL A 83 -58.36 -79.12 11.62
N LEU A 84 -58.06 -79.92 10.59
CA LEU A 84 -56.85 -79.74 9.78
C LEU A 84 -56.89 -78.44 8.97
N PHE A 85 -58.03 -78.06 8.39
CA PHE A 85 -58.17 -76.78 7.70
C PHE A 85 -58.03 -75.59 8.67
N LEU A 86 -58.61 -75.68 9.88
CA LEU A 86 -58.40 -74.70 10.95
C LEU A 86 -56.95 -74.69 11.45
N LEU A 87 -56.23 -75.82 11.48
CA LEU A 87 -54.81 -75.86 11.82
C LEU A 87 -53.92 -75.31 10.70
N VAL A 88 -54.29 -75.46 9.43
CA VAL A 88 -53.58 -74.83 8.29
C VAL A 88 -53.86 -73.32 8.25
N LEU A 89 -55.11 -72.89 8.53
CA LEU A 89 -55.41 -71.47 8.75
C LEU A 89 -54.69 -70.91 9.98
N LEU A 90 -54.65 -71.65 11.09
CA LEU A 90 -53.90 -71.25 12.28
C LEU A 90 -52.40 -71.21 12.01
N ALA A 91 -51.84 -72.13 11.22
CA ALA A 91 -50.44 -72.13 10.80
C ALA A 91 -50.13 -71.00 9.81
N ALA A 92 -51.05 -70.65 8.92
CA ALA A 92 -50.93 -69.49 8.03
C ALA A 92 -51.03 -68.17 8.81
N VAL A 93 -51.98 -68.05 9.74
CA VAL A 93 -52.11 -66.92 10.66
C VAL A 93 -50.90 -66.83 11.60
N LEU A 94 -50.37 -67.95 12.09
CA LEU A 94 -49.10 -68.00 12.83
C LEU A 94 -47.92 -67.60 11.94
N GLY A 95 -47.89 -67.98 10.66
CA GLY A 95 -46.88 -67.52 9.70
C GLY A 95 -47.00 -66.04 9.30
N ILE A 96 -48.17 -65.44 9.49
CA ILE A 96 -48.42 -64.00 9.35
C ILE A 96 -48.02 -63.26 10.64
N LEU A 97 -48.29 -63.83 11.82
CA LEU A 97 -47.88 -63.32 13.13
C LEU A 97 -46.35 -63.41 13.33
N TYR A 98 -45.73 -64.52 12.93
CA TYR A 98 -44.28 -64.67 12.77
C TYR A 98 -43.81 -64.05 11.45
N GLY A 99 -44.09 -62.75 11.27
CA GLY A 99 -43.74 -61.99 10.07
C GLY A 99 -42.26 -62.11 9.67
N ARG A 100 -41.97 -61.99 8.37
CA ARG A 100 -40.62 -62.17 7.80
C ARG A 100 -39.65 -61.02 8.08
N ALA A 101 -40.16 -59.81 8.29
CA ALA A 101 -39.39 -58.68 8.80
C ALA A 101 -39.05 -58.88 10.29
N LYS A 102 -37.95 -58.28 10.76
CA LYS A 102 -37.81 -58.01 12.20
C LYS A 102 -38.83 -56.92 12.57
N THR A 103 -39.31 -56.90 13.81
CA THR A 103 -40.17 -55.81 14.32
C THR A 103 -39.37 -54.55 14.66
N SER A 104 -38.09 -54.74 14.98
CA SER A 104 -37.11 -53.69 15.22
C SER A 104 -35.69 -54.16 14.89
N CYS A 105 -34.79 -53.21 14.71
CA CYS A 105 -33.34 -53.41 14.68
C CYS A 105 -32.65 -52.25 15.42
N GLN A 106 -31.40 -52.46 15.83
CA GLN A 106 -30.49 -51.37 16.19
C GLN A 106 -29.79 -50.85 14.92
N LEU A 107 -29.33 -49.61 14.97
CA LEU A 107 -28.38 -49.02 14.02
C LEU A 107 -27.42 -48.13 14.81
N GLU A 108 -26.14 -48.16 14.44
CA GLU A 108 -25.12 -47.28 15.00
C GLU A 108 -25.26 -45.87 14.42
N ALA A 109 -25.00 -44.82 15.22
CA ALA A 109 -25.01 -43.45 14.73
C ALA A 109 -24.06 -43.27 13.54
N GLY A 110 -24.48 -42.50 12.53
CA GLY A 110 -23.73 -42.28 11.28
C GLY A 110 -23.65 -43.49 10.32
N ALA A 111 -24.05 -44.70 10.73
CA ALA A 111 -23.85 -45.91 9.93
C ALA A 111 -24.92 -46.16 8.85
N GLU A 112 -24.54 -46.80 7.74
CA GLU A 112 -25.47 -47.18 6.69
C GLU A 112 -26.35 -48.37 7.10
N LEU A 113 -27.67 -48.22 6.94
CA LEU A 113 -28.63 -49.25 7.33
C LEU A 113 -28.66 -50.44 6.35
N ASN A 114 -27.93 -51.50 6.69
CA ASN A 114 -27.92 -52.75 5.93
C ASN A 114 -29.32 -53.41 5.85
N PRO A 115 -29.91 -53.61 4.64
CA PRO A 115 -31.22 -54.23 4.49
C PRO A 115 -31.32 -55.68 5.01
N ALA A 116 -30.18 -56.39 5.16
CA ALA A 116 -30.15 -57.72 5.76
C ALA A 116 -30.61 -57.71 7.23
N ASP A 117 -30.32 -56.63 7.96
CA ASP A 117 -30.67 -56.51 9.37
C ASP A 117 -32.14 -56.20 9.64
N LEU A 118 -32.94 -56.02 8.59
CA LEU A 118 -34.36 -55.75 8.68
C LEU A 118 -35.22 -57.02 8.58
N VAL A 119 -34.61 -58.20 8.38
CA VAL A 119 -35.31 -59.47 8.15
C VAL A 119 -34.91 -60.61 9.07
N ARG A 120 -35.76 -61.63 9.16
CA ARG A 120 -35.49 -62.88 9.88
C ARG A 120 -34.82 -63.91 8.98
N TYR A 121 -34.08 -64.84 9.59
CA TYR A 121 -33.25 -65.85 8.91
C TYR A 121 -34.02 -66.60 7.80
N GLY A 122 -33.43 -66.69 6.61
CA GLY A 122 -34.02 -67.36 5.44
C GLY A 122 -35.02 -66.52 4.62
N ALA A 123 -35.25 -65.25 4.96
CA ALA A 123 -35.98 -64.33 4.09
C ALA A 123 -35.10 -63.77 2.95
N LYS A 124 -35.75 -63.32 1.85
CA LYS A 124 -35.06 -62.48 0.85
C LYS A 124 -34.80 -61.09 1.42
N LEU A 125 -33.77 -60.40 0.92
CA LEU A 125 -33.51 -59.00 1.24
C LEU A 125 -34.73 -58.12 0.91
N PRO A 126 -35.07 -57.14 1.76
CA PRO A 126 -36.17 -56.22 1.53
C PRO A 126 -35.74 -55.03 0.66
N THR A 127 -36.71 -54.38 0.02
CA THR A 127 -36.52 -53.02 -0.49
C THR A 127 -36.93 -52.03 0.59
N VAL A 128 -36.06 -51.12 1.01
CA VAL A 128 -36.46 -49.97 1.84
C VAL A 128 -37.27 -49.02 0.96
N THR A 129 -38.51 -48.73 1.36
CA THR A 129 -39.42 -47.84 0.61
C THR A 129 -39.59 -46.47 1.25
N GLU A 130 -39.21 -46.35 2.52
CA GLU A 130 -39.19 -45.11 3.29
C GLU A 130 -38.15 -45.34 4.40
N GLY A 131 -36.96 -44.76 4.26
CA GLY A 131 -35.82 -44.97 5.15
C GLY A 131 -35.73 -43.93 6.26
N LEU A 132 -34.56 -43.88 6.91
CA LEU A 132 -34.17 -42.74 7.75
C LEU A 132 -33.70 -41.58 6.87
N THR A 133 -33.82 -40.35 7.36
CA THR A 133 -33.10 -39.20 6.79
C THR A 133 -31.65 -39.18 7.29
N LYS A 134 -30.78 -38.31 6.75
CA LYS A 134 -29.38 -38.23 7.21
C LYS A 134 -29.29 -37.79 8.67
N GLU A 135 -30.12 -36.83 9.04
CA GLU A 135 -30.24 -36.28 10.39
C GLU A 135 -30.69 -37.39 11.36
N GLN A 136 -31.69 -38.19 10.97
CA GLN A 136 -32.16 -39.33 11.76
C GLN A 136 -31.16 -40.48 11.90
N ILE A 137 -30.09 -40.53 11.09
CA ILE A 137 -28.99 -41.49 11.24
C ILE A 137 -27.95 -40.96 12.24
N CYS A 138 -27.90 -39.65 12.47
CA CYS A 138 -26.96 -38.96 13.37
C CYS A 138 -27.63 -38.40 14.65
N THR A 139 -28.81 -38.89 15.02
CA THR A 139 -29.50 -38.52 16.27
C THR A 139 -29.98 -39.78 16.98
N PRO A 140 -29.57 -40.05 18.24
CA PRO A 140 -30.04 -41.19 19.01
C PRO A 140 -31.56 -41.14 19.21
N GLY A 141 -32.26 -42.21 18.83
CA GLY A 141 -33.72 -42.17 18.74
C GLY A 141 -34.37 -43.49 18.33
N THR A 142 -35.70 -43.49 18.17
CA THR A 142 -36.43 -44.65 17.64
C THR A 142 -37.42 -44.23 16.57
N TYR A 143 -37.00 -44.42 15.32
CA TYR A 143 -37.71 -44.05 14.11
C TYR A 143 -38.46 -45.24 13.53
N THR A 144 -39.40 -45.01 12.61
CA THR A 144 -40.20 -46.09 11.99
C THR A 144 -40.10 -46.04 10.47
N ILE A 145 -39.29 -46.93 9.90
CA ILE A 145 -39.11 -47.07 8.46
C ILE A 145 -40.19 -47.99 7.84
N LYS A 146 -40.35 -47.93 6.52
CA LYS A 146 -41.20 -48.84 5.75
C LYS A 146 -40.37 -49.68 4.79
N ILE A 147 -40.50 -51.00 4.85
CA ILE A 147 -39.83 -51.95 3.95
C ILE A 147 -40.81 -52.83 3.20
N LYS A 148 -40.43 -53.29 1.99
CA LYS A 148 -41.25 -54.13 1.12
C LYS A 148 -40.64 -55.53 0.99
N LEU A 149 -41.44 -56.54 1.34
CA LEU A 149 -41.16 -57.97 1.18
C LEU A 149 -42.37 -58.61 0.51
N ALA A 150 -42.30 -58.74 -0.82
CA ALA A 150 -43.46 -59.05 -1.65
C ALA A 150 -44.27 -60.27 -1.15
N PRO A 151 -45.62 -60.17 -1.05
CA PRO A 151 -46.46 -59.06 -1.50
C PRO A 151 -46.65 -57.91 -0.50
N PHE A 152 -46.06 -57.96 0.70
CA PHE A 152 -46.42 -57.09 1.83
C PHE A 152 -45.42 -55.94 2.09
N THR A 153 -45.90 -54.87 2.70
CA THR A 153 -45.09 -53.79 3.29
C THR A 153 -45.13 -53.90 4.81
N TYR A 154 -43.97 -53.82 5.46
CA TYR A 154 -43.79 -53.91 6.90
C TYR A 154 -43.28 -52.57 7.44
N LYS A 155 -43.76 -52.17 8.62
CA LYS A 155 -43.16 -51.10 9.42
C LYS A 155 -42.12 -51.74 10.35
N VAL A 156 -40.91 -51.20 10.39
CA VAL A 156 -39.83 -51.65 11.29
C VAL A 156 -39.39 -50.46 12.13
N LYS A 157 -39.20 -50.66 13.44
CA LYS A 157 -38.59 -49.65 14.29
C LYS A 157 -37.07 -49.74 14.19
N VAL A 158 -36.41 -48.72 13.66
CA VAL A 158 -34.96 -48.60 13.79
C VAL A 158 -34.72 -47.77 15.05
N THR A 159 -34.07 -48.37 16.03
CA THR A 159 -33.54 -47.64 17.17
C THR A 159 -32.10 -47.29 16.83
N VAL A 160 -31.85 -46.00 16.62
CA VAL A 160 -30.50 -45.46 16.39
C VAL A 160 -29.89 -45.23 17.76
N GLN A 161 -28.71 -45.79 17.97
CA GLN A 161 -27.94 -45.65 19.20
C GLN A 161 -26.54 -45.23 18.83
N ASP A 162 -25.96 -44.36 19.65
CA ASP A 162 -24.55 -44.03 19.59
C ASP A 162 -23.83 -44.82 20.69
N THR A 163 -22.84 -45.63 20.30
CA THR A 163 -22.03 -46.48 21.17
C THR A 163 -20.52 -46.29 20.94
N VAL A 164 -20.15 -45.33 20.09
CA VAL A 164 -18.76 -45.01 19.75
C VAL A 164 -18.40 -43.71 20.47
N ALA A 165 -17.38 -43.74 21.33
CA ALA A 165 -16.96 -42.53 22.02
C ALA A 165 -16.26 -41.53 21.07
N PRO A 166 -16.52 -40.21 21.24
CA PRO A 166 -15.98 -39.16 20.39
C PRO A 166 -14.46 -39.11 20.44
N ARG A 167 -13.86 -38.61 19.37
CA ARG A 167 -12.41 -38.46 19.26
C ARG A 167 -12.06 -36.99 19.12
N GLY A 168 -10.92 -36.60 19.68
CA GLY A 168 -10.40 -35.26 19.50
C GLY A 168 -8.89 -35.22 19.48
N THR A 169 -8.35 -34.20 18.82
CA THR A 169 -6.93 -33.85 18.86
C THR A 169 -6.80 -32.58 19.67
N GLY A 170 -6.11 -32.66 20.80
CA GLY A 170 -5.83 -31.49 21.62
C GLY A 170 -4.76 -30.62 20.99
N GLN A 171 -4.79 -29.33 21.31
CA GLN A 171 -3.76 -28.36 20.92
C GLN A 171 -3.34 -27.51 22.11
N GLU A 172 -2.19 -26.87 21.96
CA GLU A 172 -1.78 -25.82 22.87
C GLU A 172 -2.64 -24.57 22.67
N VAL A 173 -2.97 -23.89 23.77
CA VAL A 173 -3.63 -22.58 23.75
C VAL A 173 -2.84 -21.60 24.61
N TYR A 174 -2.78 -20.36 24.15
CA TYR A 174 -2.14 -19.25 24.86
C TYR A 174 -3.20 -18.45 25.63
N GLY A 175 -3.00 -18.31 26.94
CA GLY A 175 -3.86 -17.54 27.83
C GLY A 175 -3.14 -16.33 28.40
N MET A 176 -3.87 -15.23 28.59
CA MET A 176 -3.39 -14.08 29.37
C MET A 176 -3.73 -14.30 30.84
N TYR A 177 -2.85 -13.84 31.73
CA TYR A 177 -3.04 -13.97 33.18
C TYR A 177 -4.43 -13.46 33.62
N GLY A 178 -5.07 -14.25 34.49
CA GLY A 178 -6.41 -13.99 35.01
C GLY A 178 -7.56 -14.27 34.04
N GLN A 179 -7.32 -14.46 32.73
CA GLN A 179 -8.37 -14.69 31.74
C GLN A 179 -8.72 -16.18 31.60
N SER A 180 -10.01 -16.51 31.72
CA SER A 180 -10.49 -17.88 31.55
C SER A 180 -10.63 -18.26 30.07
N VAL A 181 -9.87 -19.26 29.63
CA VAL A 181 -9.98 -19.86 28.30
C VAL A 181 -11.16 -20.86 28.25
N SER A 182 -11.79 -21.07 27.08
CA SER A 182 -12.91 -22.02 26.93
C SER A 182 -12.45 -23.43 26.52
N PRO A 183 -13.14 -24.52 26.96
CA PRO A 183 -12.72 -25.90 26.69
C PRO A 183 -12.55 -26.25 25.20
N GLU A 184 -13.36 -25.64 24.35
CA GLU A 184 -13.43 -25.93 22.91
C GLU A 184 -12.18 -25.43 22.18
N SER A 185 -11.59 -24.33 22.64
CA SER A 185 -10.38 -23.74 22.04
C SER A 185 -9.15 -24.65 22.13
N PHE A 186 -9.15 -25.62 23.05
CA PHE A 186 -8.11 -26.62 23.21
C PHE A 186 -8.23 -27.80 22.23
N LEU A 187 -9.17 -27.78 21.28
CA LEU A 187 -9.34 -28.82 20.25
C LEU A 187 -8.94 -28.31 18.86
N ALA A 188 -7.89 -28.89 18.28
CA ALA A 188 -7.59 -28.73 16.86
C ALA A 188 -8.61 -29.46 15.95
N ARG A 189 -9.22 -30.53 16.48
CA ARG A 189 -10.20 -31.37 15.76
C ARG A 189 -11.06 -32.13 16.75
N VAL A 190 -12.33 -32.31 16.41
CA VAL A 190 -13.25 -33.28 17.02
C VAL A 190 -13.86 -34.13 15.89
N GLU A 191 -14.10 -35.41 16.16
CA GLU A 191 -14.76 -36.38 15.28
C GLU A 191 -15.75 -37.19 16.08
N ASP A 192 -17.02 -37.17 15.66
CA ASP A 192 -18.06 -38.09 16.13
C ASP A 192 -19.18 -38.24 15.08
N ALA A 193 -20.16 -39.10 15.34
CA ALA A 193 -21.38 -39.26 14.55
C ALA A 193 -22.57 -38.42 15.08
N THR A 194 -22.51 -37.94 16.33
CA THR A 194 -23.49 -37.06 16.98
C THR A 194 -22.82 -35.76 17.50
N ASP A 195 -23.59 -34.84 18.09
CA ASP A 195 -23.04 -33.59 18.63
C ASP A 195 -22.26 -33.83 19.94
N VAL A 196 -21.11 -33.16 20.10
CA VAL A 196 -20.15 -33.39 21.21
C VAL A 196 -20.11 -32.22 22.20
N GLU A 197 -20.49 -32.49 23.44
CA GLU A 197 -20.26 -31.64 24.61
C GLU A 197 -18.77 -31.69 25.03
N VAL A 198 -18.13 -30.52 25.17
CA VAL A 198 -16.74 -30.37 25.60
C VAL A 198 -16.69 -29.75 26.99
N SER A 199 -15.91 -30.32 27.90
CA SER A 199 -15.76 -29.79 29.27
C SER A 199 -14.37 -30.07 29.85
N TYR A 200 -13.98 -29.36 30.90
CA TYR A 200 -12.74 -29.64 31.63
C TYR A 200 -12.92 -30.81 32.61
N VAL A 201 -11.98 -31.76 32.63
CA VAL A 201 -11.85 -32.76 33.72
C VAL A 201 -11.44 -32.08 35.03
N LYS A 202 -10.56 -31.08 34.93
CA LYS A 202 -10.21 -30.12 35.98
C LYS A 202 -10.01 -28.78 35.28
N GLN A 203 -10.69 -27.73 35.74
CA GLN A 203 -10.50 -26.39 35.20
C GLN A 203 -9.03 -25.93 35.42
N PRO A 204 -8.33 -25.41 34.40
CA PRO A 204 -7.01 -24.81 34.56
C PRO A 204 -7.10 -23.54 35.41
N ASP A 205 -6.01 -23.16 36.07
CA ASP A 205 -5.96 -21.94 36.87
C ASP A 205 -5.42 -20.80 36.00
N PRO A 206 -6.23 -19.80 35.61
CA PRO A 206 -5.74 -18.71 34.76
C PRO A 206 -4.72 -17.79 35.46
N LYS A 207 -4.43 -18.01 36.76
CA LYS A 207 -3.42 -17.27 37.53
C LYS A 207 -2.16 -18.08 37.83
N LEU A 208 -2.06 -19.32 37.36
CA LEU A 208 -0.83 -20.10 37.44
C LEU A 208 0.01 -19.83 36.18
N ALA A 209 1.13 -19.13 36.36
CA ALA A 209 2.05 -18.74 35.30
C ALA A 209 2.64 -19.95 34.55
N GLY A 210 2.98 -19.75 33.27
CA GLY A 210 3.64 -20.76 32.44
C GLY A 210 2.73 -21.89 31.99
N GLU A 211 3.31 -23.07 31.76
CA GLU A 211 2.65 -24.21 31.12
C GLU A 211 1.86 -25.09 32.11
N GLN A 212 0.64 -25.44 31.73
CA GLN A 212 -0.28 -26.29 32.49
C GLN A 212 -0.84 -27.43 31.62
N ASP A 213 -0.79 -28.67 32.15
CA ASP A 213 -1.52 -29.81 31.60
C ASP A 213 -3.03 -29.56 31.67
N VAL A 214 -3.70 -29.53 30.50
CA VAL A 214 -5.15 -29.46 30.38
C VAL A 214 -5.68 -30.83 29.95
N GLN A 215 -6.75 -31.29 30.61
CA GLN A 215 -7.48 -32.48 30.17
C GLN A 215 -8.96 -32.18 29.97
N LEU A 216 -9.41 -32.40 28.74
CA LEU A 216 -10.79 -32.27 28.32
C LEU A 216 -11.52 -33.60 28.48
N LEU A 217 -12.82 -33.52 28.76
CA LEU A 217 -13.79 -34.58 28.66
C LEU A 217 -14.68 -34.27 27.45
N LEU A 218 -14.68 -35.17 26.47
CA LEU A 218 -15.63 -35.15 25.35
C LEU A 218 -16.79 -36.10 25.67
N ARG A 219 -18.00 -35.71 25.28
CA ARG A 219 -19.22 -36.48 25.52
C ARG A 219 -20.23 -36.32 24.37
N ASP A 220 -20.66 -37.43 23.80
CA ASP A 220 -21.64 -37.49 22.70
C ASP A 220 -23.12 -37.51 23.19
N GLU A 221 -24.08 -37.45 22.25
CA GLU A 221 -25.51 -37.55 22.55
C GLU A 221 -25.93 -38.93 23.10
N GLY A 222 -25.20 -40.00 22.75
CA GLY A 222 -25.38 -41.34 23.35
C GLY A 222 -24.98 -41.39 24.83
N GLY A 223 -24.13 -40.47 25.27
CA GLY A 223 -23.53 -40.41 26.59
C GLY A 223 -22.26 -41.26 26.74
N ASN A 224 -21.65 -41.71 25.65
CA ASN A 224 -20.28 -42.22 25.72
C ASN A 224 -19.31 -41.05 25.94
N THR A 225 -18.06 -41.34 26.31
CA THR A 225 -17.10 -40.30 26.68
C THR A 225 -15.67 -40.68 26.31
N SER A 226 -14.85 -39.67 26.02
CA SER A 226 -13.41 -39.80 25.87
C SER A 226 -12.67 -38.65 26.53
N LYS A 227 -11.34 -38.75 26.57
CA LYS A 227 -10.46 -37.74 27.15
C LYS A 227 -9.40 -37.31 26.15
N VAL A 228 -9.15 -36.01 26.11
CA VAL A 228 -8.14 -35.39 25.26
C VAL A 228 -7.20 -34.57 26.14
N ASN A 229 -5.90 -34.73 25.96
CA ASN A 229 -4.88 -33.92 26.63
C ASN A 229 -4.51 -32.73 25.72
N ALA A 230 -4.23 -31.59 26.34
CA ALA A 230 -3.87 -30.32 25.72
C ALA A 230 -2.96 -29.54 26.69
N SER A 231 -2.37 -28.41 26.26
CA SER A 231 -1.60 -27.52 27.14
C SER A 231 -2.16 -26.10 27.13
N LEU A 232 -2.10 -25.43 28.27
CA LEU A 232 -2.31 -23.99 28.40
C LEU A 232 -0.97 -23.35 28.80
N TYR A 233 -0.48 -22.39 28.03
CA TYR A 233 0.61 -21.51 28.48
C TYR A 233 0.01 -20.14 28.88
N VAL A 234 0.12 -19.81 30.17
CA VAL A 234 -0.37 -18.54 30.74
C VAL A 234 0.77 -17.52 30.76
N SER A 235 0.57 -16.39 30.09
CA SER A 235 1.54 -15.30 29.94
C SER A 235 1.08 -14.00 30.62
N ASN A 236 2.05 -13.19 31.04
CA ASN A 236 1.88 -11.78 31.42
C ASN A 236 2.23 -10.79 30.29
N LEU A 237 2.43 -11.28 29.06
CA LEU A 237 2.65 -10.44 27.88
C LEU A 237 1.41 -9.58 27.59
N MET A 238 1.60 -8.26 27.51
CA MET A 238 0.55 -7.32 27.13
C MET A 238 0.13 -7.50 25.66
N GLN A 239 -1.15 -7.30 25.35
CA GLN A 239 -1.61 -7.20 23.96
C GLN A 239 -1.06 -5.95 23.27
N THR A 240 -1.01 -4.84 24.01
CA THR A 240 -0.57 -3.53 23.54
C THR A 240 0.24 -2.83 24.62
N LEU A 241 1.44 -2.39 24.29
CA LEU A 241 2.20 -1.38 25.05
C LEU A 241 1.93 -0.01 24.41
N THR A 242 1.41 0.94 25.18
CA THR A 242 1.39 2.36 24.78
C THR A 242 2.72 3.00 25.17
N TRP A 243 3.29 3.83 24.29
CA TRP A 243 4.59 4.47 24.50
C TRP A 243 4.59 5.91 24.00
N GLU A 244 5.34 6.78 24.66
CA GLU A 244 5.43 8.20 24.32
C GLU A 244 6.32 8.44 23.09
N ALA A 245 5.93 9.40 22.26
CA ALA A 245 6.67 9.81 21.07
C ALA A 245 8.03 10.43 21.45
N GLY A 246 9.04 10.22 20.60
CA GLY A 246 10.41 10.70 20.81
C GLY A 246 11.13 10.14 22.05
N ALA A 247 10.50 9.25 22.82
CA ALA A 247 11.12 8.55 23.93
C ALA A 247 12.18 7.54 23.45
N ALA A 248 13.03 7.09 24.37
CA ALA A 248 13.92 5.97 24.08
C ALA A 248 13.11 4.70 23.73
N VAL A 249 13.66 3.86 22.85
CA VAL A 249 13.07 2.58 22.46
C VAL A 249 12.78 1.73 23.70
N PRO A 250 11.57 1.15 23.87
CA PRO A 250 11.25 0.31 25.00
C PRO A 250 12.18 -0.91 25.09
N ALA A 251 12.39 -1.41 26.30
CA ALA A 251 13.00 -2.72 26.49
C ALA A 251 11.96 -3.82 26.28
N ALA A 252 12.38 -5.01 25.85
CA ALA A 252 11.46 -6.12 25.59
C ALA A 252 10.62 -6.49 26.83
N LYS A 253 11.19 -6.32 28.04
CA LYS A 253 10.50 -6.49 29.33
C LYS A 253 9.36 -5.50 29.58
N ASP A 254 9.33 -4.34 28.91
CA ASP A 254 8.31 -3.30 29.15
C ASP A 254 6.96 -3.69 28.50
N PHE A 255 6.95 -4.72 27.65
CA PHE A 255 5.76 -5.40 27.14
C PHE A 255 5.17 -6.44 28.13
N LEU A 256 5.76 -6.62 29.32
CA LEU A 256 5.28 -7.55 30.35
C LEU A 256 4.54 -6.79 31.46
N GLU A 257 3.37 -7.28 31.86
CA GLU A 257 2.67 -6.81 33.06
C GLU A 257 3.40 -7.30 34.32
N GLU A 258 3.60 -6.42 35.31
CA GLU A 258 4.29 -6.75 36.57
C GLU A 258 3.40 -7.62 37.48
N ILE A 259 3.51 -8.94 37.31
CA ILE A 259 2.66 -9.92 37.98
C ILE A 259 3.52 -10.90 38.81
N PRO A 260 3.24 -11.11 40.10
CA PRO A 260 3.96 -12.07 40.93
C PRO A 260 3.85 -13.51 40.37
N GLY A 261 4.98 -14.22 40.32
CA GLY A 261 5.10 -15.54 39.69
C GLY A 261 5.65 -15.52 38.26
N PHE A 262 5.98 -14.35 37.71
CA PHE A 262 6.62 -14.16 36.40
C PHE A 262 8.04 -13.56 36.50
N GLU A 263 8.67 -13.58 37.67
CA GLU A 263 9.94 -12.88 37.93
C GLU A 263 11.13 -13.39 37.10
N ASP A 264 11.14 -14.68 36.74
CA ASP A 264 12.21 -15.32 35.94
C ASP A 264 11.95 -15.30 34.41
N THR A 265 10.84 -14.69 33.95
CA THR A 265 10.38 -14.71 32.55
C THR A 265 11.41 -14.15 31.57
N GLN A 266 11.75 -14.89 30.52
CA GLN A 266 12.78 -14.47 29.55
C GLN A 266 12.13 -13.92 28.27
N ILE A 267 12.30 -12.62 28.02
CA ILE A 267 11.77 -11.95 26.82
C ILE A 267 12.85 -11.21 26.02
N SER A 268 12.77 -11.30 24.70
CA SER A 268 13.64 -10.60 23.75
C SER A 268 12.89 -10.26 22.45
N TYR A 269 13.39 -9.33 21.64
CA TYR A 269 12.77 -8.95 20.37
C TYR A 269 13.10 -9.93 19.23
N VAL A 270 12.11 -10.17 18.36
CA VAL A 270 12.25 -10.83 17.06
C VAL A 270 12.11 -9.81 15.93
N THR A 271 11.17 -8.85 16.05
CA THR A 271 11.13 -7.66 15.20
C THR A 271 12.31 -6.74 15.52
N ASP A 272 12.97 -6.19 14.49
CA ASP A 272 13.93 -5.09 14.69
C ASP A 272 13.18 -3.79 15.04
N ILE A 273 12.97 -3.60 16.34
CA ILE A 273 12.32 -2.41 16.89
C ILE A 273 13.19 -1.14 16.74
N SER A 274 14.50 -1.27 16.47
CA SER A 274 15.40 -0.12 16.33
C SER A 274 15.22 0.64 15.00
N GLY A 275 14.57 0.02 14.02
CA GLY A 275 14.16 0.64 12.77
C GLY A 275 12.81 1.38 12.82
N ILE A 276 12.13 1.43 13.98
CA ILE A 276 10.86 2.15 14.15
C ILE A 276 11.14 3.60 14.56
N ASP A 277 10.65 4.55 13.77
CA ASP A 277 10.72 5.97 14.11
C ASP A 277 9.66 6.33 15.15
N LEU A 278 10.08 6.52 16.41
CA LEU A 278 9.20 6.87 17.52
C LEU A 278 8.76 8.35 17.49
N HIS A 279 9.19 9.16 16.52
CA HIS A 279 8.58 10.46 16.23
C HIS A 279 7.35 10.34 15.31
N VAL A 280 7.05 9.14 14.79
CA VAL A 280 5.86 8.88 13.96
C VAL A 280 4.80 8.13 14.78
N LEU A 281 3.69 8.83 15.03
CA LEU A 281 2.53 8.26 15.72
C LEU A 281 1.89 7.12 14.95
N GLY A 282 1.51 6.06 15.65
CA GLY A 282 0.91 4.90 15.01
C GLY A 282 0.98 3.62 15.82
N THR A 283 0.58 2.53 15.17
CA THR A 283 0.41 1.21 15.76
C THR A 283 1.26 0.21 14.98
N TYR A 284 2.20 -0.44 15.67
CA TYR A 284 3.23 -1.30 15.08
C TYR A 284 3.11 -2.72 15.64
N GLU A 285 3.11 -3.75 14.79
CA GLU A 285 3.16 -5.15 15.24
C GLU A 285 4.61 -5.53 15.59
N ILE A 286 4.81 -5.95 16.84
CA ILE A 286 6.10 -6.34 17.39
C ILE A 286 6.07 -7.84 17.69
N GLN A 287 7.01 -8.60 17.12
CA GLN A 287 7.23 -9.99 17.50
C GLN A 287 8.29 -10.07 18.61
N VAL A 288 7.97 -10.83 19.65
CA VAL A 288 8.84 -11.10 20.80
C VAL A 288 9.05 -12.61 20.96
N LEU A 289 10.23 -13.00 21.43
CA LEU A 289 10.56 -14.34 21.85
C LEU A 289 10.47 -14.39 23.39
N LEU A 290 9.42 -15.05 23.89
CA LEU A 290 9.09 -15.21 25.30
C LEU A 290 9.26 -16.69 25.70
N ASP A 291 10.15 -16.99 26.64
CA ASP A 291 10.49 -18.35 27.09
C ASP A 291 10.78 -19.34 25.94
N GLY A 292 11.36 -18.84 24.84
CA GLY A 292 11.66 -19.61 23.63
C GLY A 292 10.50 -19.78 22.63
N ARG A 293 9.35 -19.13 22.86
CA ARG A 293 8.15 -19.16 22.01
C ARG A 293 7.91 -17.77 21.39
N THR A 294 7.54 -17.69 20.12
CA THR A 294 7.32 -16.39 19.44
C THR A 294 5.86 -15.93 19.54
N PHE A 295 5.66 -14.67 19.94
CA PHE A 295 4.35 -14.03 20.06
C PHE A 295 4.33 -12.69 19.31
N SER A 296 3.19 -12.33 18.73
CA SER A 296 2.91 -10.95 18.31
C SER A 296 2.27 -10.17 19.46
N THR A 297 2.73 -8.93 19.65
CA THR A 297 2.17 -7.89 20.52
C THR A 297 2.19 -6.56 19.75
N VAL A 298 1.62 -5.50 20.31
CA VAL A 298 1.45 -4.21 19.63
C VAL A 298 2.18 -3.10 20.38
N LEU A 299 2.97 -2.30 19.67
CA LEU A 299 3.46 -1.01 20.15
C LEU A 299 2.54 0.10 19.62
N ASN A 300 1.99 0.92 20.50
CA ASN A 300 1.13 2.04 20.16
C ASN A 300 1.80 3.36 20.57
N VAL A 301 2.43 4.03 19.61
CA VAL A 301 3.15 5.30 19.81
C VAL A 301 2.16 6.45 19.80
N VAL A 302 2.09 7.19 20.90
CA VAL A 302 1.23 8.35 21.14
C VAL A 302 2.08 9.53 21.59
N ASP A 303 1.59 10.76 21.43
CA ASP A 303 2.20 11.94 22.03
C ASP A 303 1.24 12.56 23.03
N THR A 304 1.60 12.54 24.32
CA THR A 304 0.82 13.16 25.40
C THR A 304 1.48 14.42 25.98
N VAL A 305 2.60 14.87 25.38
CA VAL A 305 3.38 16.01 25.86
C VAL A 305 2.98 17.26 25.08
N SER A 306 2.73 18.37 25.78
CA SER A 306 2.48 19.66 25.11
C SER A 306 3.79 20.31 24.63
N PRO A 307 3.82 20.89 23.42
CA PRO A 307 5.04 21.47 22.85
C PRO A 307 5.53 22.71 23.61
N GLU A 308 6.85 22.83 23.75
CA GLU A 308 7.49 24.07 24.17
C GLU A 308 7.71 25.00 22.97
N VAL A 309 7.02 26.14 22.93
CA VAL A 309 7.18 27.16 21.89
C VAL A 309 7.67 28.47 22.50
N THR A 310 8.70 29.07 21.89
CA THR A 310 9.12 30.44 22.20
C THR A 310 8.88 31.33 20.99
N VAL A 311 8.34 32.52 21.23
CA VAL A 311 7.91 33.45 20.18
C VAL A 311 8.83 34.67 20.04
N GLN A 312 8.65 35.41 18.94
CA GLN A 312 9.34 36.66 18.63
C GLN A 312 8.37 37.76 18.17
N HIS A 313 8.86 39.00 18.15
CA HIS A 313 8.16 40.13 17.54
C HIS A 313 8.35 40.12 16.03
N VAL A 314 7.32 40.53 15.27
CA VAL A 314 7.36 40.58 13.80
C VAL A 314 6.89 41.93 13.26
N GLU A 315 7.69 42.56 12.41
CA GLU A 315 7.29 43.73 11.62
C GLU A 315 6.51 43.26 10.37
N GLY A 316 5.40 43.91 10.05
CA GLY A 316 4.54 43.55 8.92
C GLY A 316 3.97 44.76 8.18
N TRP A 317 3.22 44.49 7.11
CA TRP A 317 2.60 45.51 6.26
C TRP A 317 1.07 45.51 6.43
N LEU A 318 0.44 46.67 6.26
CA LEU A 318 -1.02 46.78 6.29
C LEU A 318 -1.70 45.91 5.23
N ASN A 319 -2.82 45.29 5.60
CA ASN A 319 -3.66 44.42 4.78
C ASN A 319 -2.97 43.13 4.27
N LYS A 320 -1.71 42.89 4.62
CA LYS A 320 -1.00 41.62 4.42
C LYS A 320 -1.13 40.80 5.70
N SER A 321 -1.63 39.56 5.59
CA SER A 321 -1.61 38.64 6.73
C SER A 321 -0.19 38.17 7.01
N ILE A 322 0.15 38.06 8.30
CA ILE A 322 1.43 37.46 8.74
C ILE A 322 1.18 35.98 8.99
N ASP A 323 2.06 35.12 8.48
CA ASP A 323 2.04 33.68 8.75
C ASP A 323 2.21 33.42 10.27
N PRO A 324 1.33 32.63 10.92
CA PRO A 324 1.49 32.24 12.32
C PRO A 324 2.90 31.70 12.67
N GLN A 325 3.55 30.99 11.75
CA GLN A 325 4.89 30.44 11.95
C GLN A 325 6.00 31.51 11.97
N ALA A 326 5.80 32.69 11.37
CA ALA A 326 6.78 33.78 11.40
C ALA A 326 7.06 34.29 12.82
N PHE A 327 6.10 34.11 13.73
CA PHE A 327 6.24 34.44 15.15
C PHE A 327 7.00 33.39 15.96
N VAL A 328 7.30 32.22 15.41
CA VAL A 328 8.00 31.13 16.12
C VAL A 328 9.51 31.34 16.05
N LYS A 329 10.16 31.41 17.22
CA LYS A 329 11.60 31.62 17.36
C LYS A 329 12.37 30.31 17.61
N LYS A 330 11.79 29.43 18.42
CA LYS A 330 12.27 28.06 18.69
C LYS A 330 11.09 27.22 19.17
N VAL A 331 11.03 25.99 18.68
CA VAL A 331 10.19 24.90 19.21
C VAL A 331 11.08 23.83 19.88
N ALA A 332 10.54 23.12 20.87
CA ALA A 332 11.02 21.81 21.28
C ALA A 332 9.80 20.93 21.57
N ASP A 333 9.74 19.79 20.88
CA ASP A 333 8.60 18.85 20.94
C ASP A 333 9.03 17.47 20.42
N ALA A 334 8.20 16.44 20.66
CA ALA A 334 8.41 15.10 20.13
C ALA A 334 7.89 14.89 18.71
N THR A 335 6.84 15.60 18.29
CA THR A 335 6.20 15.42 16.97
C THR A 335 6.15 16.71 16.16
N ALA A 336 5.39 16.72 15.05
CA ALA A 336 5.36 17.83 14.10
C ALA A 336 4.25 18.83 14.43
N LEU A 337 4.60 20.11 14.58
CA LEU A 337 3.64 21.16 14.94
C LEU A 337 2.92 21.76 13.73
N THR A 338 1.70 22.21 14.03
CA THR A 338 0.89 23.14 13.23
C THR A 338 0.67 24.44 13.99
N TYR A 339 0.47 25.55 13.27
CA TYR A 339 0.35 26.89 13.84
C TYR A 339 -0.90 27.61 13.31
N ALA A 340 -1.67 28.25 14.19
CA ALA A 340 -2.89 28.98 13.83
C ALA A 340 -3.14 30.13 14.81
N TYR A 341 -3.98 31.11 14.45
CA TYR A 341 -4.48 32.09 15.41
C TYR A 341 -5.74 31.60 16.11
N ALA A 342 -5.87 31.89 17.41
CA ALA A 342 -7.13 31.65 18.15
C ALA A 342 -8.28 32.53 17.61
N GLN A 343 -7.94 33.69 17.04
CA GLN A 343 -8.83 34.56 16.28
C GLN A 343 -7.97 35.32 15.24
N GLU A 344 -8.42 35.38 13.99
CA GLU A 344 -7.70 36.07 12.92
C GLU A 344 -7.48 37.57 13.26
N PRO A 345 -6.25 38.09 13.23
CA PRO A 345 -5.96 39.48 13.55
C PRO A 345 -6.50 40.47 12.50
N ASP A 346 -6.76 41.71 12.94
CA ASP A 346 -7.15 42.78 12.03
C ASP A 346 -5.91 43.48 11.44
N TRP A 347 -5.46 42.97 10.30
CA TRP A 347 -4.31 43.46 9.54
C TRP A 347 -4.50 44.87 8.94
N SER A 348 -5.67 45.51 9.08
CA SER A 348 -5.92 46.88 8.59
C SER A 348 -5.50 47.98 9.59
N LYS A 349 -5.15 47.63 10.83
CA LYS A 349 -4.83 48.60 11.90
C LYS A 349 -3.32 48.87 11.99
N LYS A 350 -2.92 50.11 11.69
CA LYS A 350 -1.52 50.58 11.73
C LYS A 350 -0.97 50.62 13.16
N GLY A 351 0.33 50.31 13.29
CA GLY A 351 1.07 50.33 14.55
C GLY A 351 1.08 48.97 15.25
N SER A 352 1.34 48.98 16.55
CA SER A 352 1.54 47.76 17.33
C SER A 352 0.24 47.02 17.63
N GLY A 353 0.26 45.69 17.43
CA GLY A 353 -0.84 44.78 17.76
C GLY A 353 -0.36 43.51 18.45
N SER A 354 -1.30 42.69 18.88
CA SER A 354 -1.04 41.40 19.52
C SER A 354 -2.10 40.38 19.17
N ALA A 355 -1.70 39.12 19.03
CA ALA A 355 -2.57 37.99 18.74
C ALA A 355 -2.26 36.82 19.68
N VAL A 356 -3.17 35.84 19.74
CA VAL A 356 -2.91 34.55 20.41
C VAL A 356 -2.60 33.52 19.34
N LEU A 357 -1.34 33.09 19.31
CA LEU A 357 -0.86 31.96 18.54
C LEU A 357 -1.25 30.67 19.27
N ILE A 358 -1.91 29.75 18.57
CA ILE A 358 -2.08 28.36 19.00
C ILE A 358 -1.04 27.55 18.23
N ALA A 359 -0.29 26.73 18.95
CA ALA A 359 0.64 25.76 18.40
C ALA A 359 0.24 24.37 18.88
N THR A 360 0.02 23.44 17.94
CA THR A 360 -0.57 22.12 18.19
C THR A 360 0.30 21.04 17.55
N ASP A 361 0.69 20.03 18.33
CA ASP A 361 1.50 18.88 17.89
C ASP A 361 0.68 17.83 17.09
N ALA A 362 1.28 16.68 16.77
CA ALA A 362 0.61 15.62 16.01
C ALA A 362 -0.28 14.70 16.87
N GLY A 363 -0.08 14.64 18.19
CA GLY A 363 -0.97 13.96 19.14
C GLY A 363 -2.25 14.75 19.44
N GLY A 364 -2.21 16.06 19.19
CA GLY A 364 -3.31 17.00 19.42
C GLY A 364 -3.19 17.78 20.72
N ASN A 365 -2.06 17.72 21.44
CA ASN A 365 -1.82 18.62 22.56
C ASN A 365 -1.44 20.01 21.99
N SER A 366 -1.60 21.06 22.81
CA SER A 366 -1.40 22.42 22.32
C SER A 366 -0.99 23.41 23.41
N VAL A 367 -0.26 24.45 22.98
CA VAL A 367 0.12 25.60 23.78
C VAL A 367 -0.41 26.89 23.13
N GLN A 368 -0.66 27.91 23.95
CA GLN A 368 -1.11 29.22 23.49
C GLN A 368 -0.14 30.31 23.91
N GLU A 369 0.39 31.06 22.95
CA GLU A 369 1.37 32.13 23.17
C GLU A 369 0.85 33.49 22.72
N THR A 370 1.18 34.54 23.48
CA THR A 370 0.81 35.91 23.11
C THR A 370 1.89 36.52 22.23
N VAL A 371 1.62 36.61 20.94
CA VAL A 371 2.54 37.19 19.95
C VAL A 371 2.28 38.69 19.78
N THR A 372 3.31 39.44 19.40
CA THR A 372 3.21 40.89 19.14
C THR A 372 3.80 41.24 17.80
N TYR A 373 3.17 42.19 17.11
CA TYR A 373 3.60 42.66 15.79
C TYR A 373 3.47 44.18 15.69
N ASN A 374 4.05 44.76 14.64
CA ASN A 374 3.88 46.16 14.28
C ASN A 374 3.58 46.27 12.77
N LEU A 375 2.49 46.96 12.40
CA LEU A 375 2.09 47.11 11.00
C LEU A 375 2.38 48.52 10.49
N LYS A 376 3.15 48.60 9.41
CA LYS A 376 3.45 49.83 8.66
C LYS A 376 2.62 49.90 7.37
N GLU A 377 2.35 51.13 6.94
CA GLU A 377 1.93 51.40 5.56
C GLU A 377 3.11 51.13 4.62
N ASP A 378 2.82 50.61 3.43
CA ASP A 378 3.75 50.70 2.32
C ASP A 378 3.58 52.03 1.59
N THR A 379 4.71 52.61 1.18
CA THR A 379 4.84 53.96 0.59
C THR A 379 6.00 54.05 -0.41
N GLU A 380 6.69 52.94 -0.68
CA GLU A 380 7.69 52.87 -1.75
C GLU A 380 7.00 52.47 -3.06
N ALA A 381 7.63 52.75 -4.21
CA ALA A 381 7.06 52.40 -5.51
C ALA A 381 7.89 51.29 -6.17
N PRO A 382 7.27 50.34 -6.88
CA PRO A 382 7.96 49.20 -7.49
C PRO A 382 9.20 49.61 -8.28
N GLN A 383 10.30 48.94 -8.03
CA GLN A 383 11.54 49.17 -8.75
C GLN A 383 11.41 48.56 -10.16
N VAL A 384 11.77 49.34 -11.18
CA VAL A 384 11.64 48.94 -12.60
C VAL A 384 12.99 49.09 -13.30
N SER A 385 13.44 48.02 -13.95
CA SER A 385 14.57 48.00 -14.88
C SER A 385 14.08 47.66 -16.28
N LEU A 386 14.68 48.28 -17.30
CA LEU A 386 14.31 48.11 -18.70
C LEU A 386 15.52 47.70 -19.53
N SER A 387 15.31 46.85 -20.53
CA SER A 387 16.23 46.64 -21.64
C SER A 387 15.72 47.37 -22.89
N THR A 388 16.62 47.55 -23.86
CA THR A 388 16.26 47.85 -25.25
C THR A 388 15.38 46.73 -25.83
N ILE A 389 14.54 47.05 -26.82
CA ILE A 389 13.90 46.09 -27.72
C ILE A 389 14.37 46.38 -29.14
N ASP A 390 14.88 45.37 -29.83
CA ASP A 390 15.05 45.39 -31.27
C ASP A 390 13.88 44.61 -31.92
N ILE A 391 13.27 45.18 -32.96
CA ILE A 391 12.20 44.58 -33.77
C ILE A 391 12.68 44.52 -35.21
N ILE A 392 12.68 43.33 -35.82
CA ILE A 392 12.86 43.20 -37.27
C ILE A 392 11.49 43.38 -37.94
N ILE A 393 11.42 44.17 -39.00
CA ILE A 393 10.14 44.45 -39.70
C ILE A 393 9.46 43.15 -40.14
N GLY A 394 8.25 42.93 -39.62
CA GLY A 394 7.44 41.72 -39.87
C GLY A 394 7.53 40.64 -38.78
N GLU A 395 8.42 40.75 -37.78
CA GLU A 395 8.53 39.79 -36.67
C GLU A 395 7.60 40.11 -35.47
N PRO A 396 7.17 39.09 -34.70
CA PRO A 396 6.30 39.27 -33.54
C PRO A 396 7.07 39.76 -32.29
N VAL A 397 6.89 41.03 -31.94
CA VAL A 397 7.47 41.65 -30.73
C VAL A 397 6.78 41.25 -29.42
N SER A 398 7.56 41.12 -28.33
CA SER A 398 7.07 40.81 -26.98
C SER A 398 7.54 41.84 -25.95
N TYR A 399 6.89 43.00 -25.93
CA TYR A 399 7.24 44.14 -25.05
C TYR A 399 7.39 43.78 -23.56
N LYS A 400 6.64 42.81 -23.05
CA LYS A 400 6.73 42.37 -21.64
C LYS A 400 8.07 41.72 -21.26
N LYS A 401 8.89 41.27 -22.22
CA LYS A 401 10.21 40.68 -21.93
C LYS A 401 11.28 41.71 -21.54
N ALA A 402 11.11 42.96 -21.95
CA ALA A 402 12.10 44.03 -21.75
C ALA A 402 11.93 44.80 -20.43
N VAL A 403 11.08 44.32 -19.52
CA VAL A 403 10.79 44.98 -18.25
C VAL A 403 10.90 43.98 -17.09
N ILE A 404 11.86 44.22 -16.21
CA ILE A 404 12.06 43.48 -14.95
C ILE A 404 11.66 44.42 -13.82
N PHE A 405 10.85 43.93 -12.89
CA PHE A 405 10.32 44.74 -11.81
C PHE A 405 10.09 43.92 -10.54
N SER A 406 10.26 44.58 -9.40
CA SER A 406 10.19 44.00 -8.06
C SER A 406 9.81 45.07 -7.04
N ASP A 407 9.29 44.67 -5.90
CA ASP A 407 8.80 45.58 -4.87
C ASP A 407 9.32 45.18 -3.46
N ASN A 408 9.17 46.07 -2.46
CA ASN A 408 9.59 45.85 -1.07
C ASN A 408 8.52 45.15 -0.21
N CYS A 409 7.26 45.15 -0.66
CA CYS A 409 6.07 44.68 0.03
C CYS A 409 5.33 43.60 -0.78
N ASP A 410 5.10 43.86 -2.06
CA ASP A 410 4.31 43.02 -2.96
C ASP A 410 5.12 41.96 -3.71
N LYS A 411 4.50 40.79 -3.93
CA LYS A 411 5.03 39.77 -4.83
C LYS A 411 4.79 40.17 -6.29
N GLN A 412 5.63 39.68 -7.20
CA GLN A 412 5.59 40.08 -8.61
C GLN A 412 4.26 39.76 -9.33
N ASP A 413 3.50 38.79 -8.83
CA ASP A 413 2.15 38.43 -9.30
C ASP A 413 1.01 39.28 -8.71
N GLU A 414 1.29 40.04 -7.65
CA GLU A 414 0.37 41.04 -7.07
C GLU A 414 0.50 42.41 -7.79
N LEU A 415 1.64 42.67 -8.42
CA LEU A 415 1.98 43.92 -9.11
C LEU A 415 1.29 44.06 -10.49
N THR A 416 0.70 45.23 -10.75
CA THR A 416 0.02 45.54 -12.02
C THR A 416 0.95 46.23 -13.02
N LEU A 417 1.38 45.48 -14.05
CA LEU A 417 2.13 46.00 -15.21
C LEU A 417 1.19 46.46 -16.35
N THR A 418 1.25 47.75 -16.67
CA THR A 418 0.69 48.35 -17.90
C THR A 418 1.82 48.68 -18.88
N VAL A 419 1.59 48.44 -20.17
CA VAL A 419 2.52 48.78 -21.26
C VAL A 419 1.76 49.60 -22.31
N ASP A 420 2.23 50.82 -22.58
CA ASP A 420 1.77 51.66 -23.68
C ASP A 420 2.84 51.67 -24.78
N ASN A 421 2.52 51.01 -25.88
CA ASN A 421 3.32 50.95 -27.10
C ASN A 421 2.65 51.71 -28.27
N SER A 422 1.67 52.58 -28.00
CA SER A 422 0.86 53.27 -29.04
C SER A 422 1.66 54.18 -29.98
N LYS A 423 2.90 54.52 -29.61
CA LYS A 423 3.86 55.27 -30.43
C LYS A 423 4.65 54.39 -31.41
N VAL A 424 4.75 53.07 -31.18
CA VAL A 424 5.65 52.17 -31.92
C VAL A 424 4.97 51.69 -33.21
N ASP A 425 5.58 51.95 -34.37
CA ASP A 425 5.18 51.34 -35.63
C ASP A 425 6.18 50.23 -36.02
N PRO A 426 5.87 48.94 -35.81
CA PRO A 426 6.78 47.83 -36.11
C PRO A 426 6.97 47.55 -37.62
N ASN A 427 6.42 48.39 -38.50
CA ASN A 427 6.51 48.25 -39.96
C ASN A 427 7.39 49.35 -40.60
N THR A 428 7.82 50.35 -39.82
CA THR A 428 8.61 51.48 -40.30
C THR A 428 9.92 51.52 -39.51
N GLU A 429 11.05 51.63 -40.21
CA GLU A 429 12.37 51.70 -39.58
C GLU A 429 12.54 52.99 -38.77
N GLY A 430 13.01 52.89 -37.53
CA GLY A 430 13.15 54.04 -36.64
C GLY A 430 13.31 53.71 -35.15
N GLU A 431 13.52 54.75 -34.36
CA GLU A 431 13.54 54.70 -32.89
C GLU A 431 12.18 55.13 -32.33
N TYR A 432 11.61 54.33 -31.43
CA TYR A 432 10.29 54.53 -30.85
C TYR A 432 10.28 54.39 -29.33
N GLU A 433 9.46 55.19 -28.67
CA GLU A 433 9.24 55.12 -27.21
C GLU A 433 8.16 54.08 -26.85
N VAL A 434 8.46 53.19 -25.92
CA VAL A 434 7.46 52.36 -25.20
C VAL A 434 7.43 52.76 -23.73
N THR A 435 6.25 52.94 -23.15
CA THR A 435 6.08 53.38 -21.76
C THR A 435 5.60 52.22 -20.89
N TYR A 436 6.34 51.92 -19.83
CA TYR A 436 5.99 50.91 -18.83
C TYR A 436 5.54 51.59 -17.54
N LYS A 437 4.39 51.19 -17.00
CA LYS A 437 3.95 51.56 -15.66
C LYS A 437 3.74 50.30 -14.82
N VAL A 438 4.42 50.21 -13.68
CA VAL A 438 4.16 49.19 -12.64
C VAL A 438 3.49 49.89 -11.45
N THR A 439 2.42 49.28 -10.92
CA THR A 439 1.65 49.78 -9.77
C THR A 439 1.50 48.65 -8.75
N ASP A 440 1.72 48.94 -7.48
CA ASP A 440 1.53 48.01 -6.36
C ASP A 440 0.06 47.98 -5.85
N THR A 441 -0.19 47.20 -4.81
CA THR A 441 -1.51 47.05 -4.17
C THR A 441 -1.86 48.17 -3.19
N ALA A 442 -0.88 48.96 -2.72
CA ALA A 442 -1.09 50.17 -1.92
C ALA A 442 -1.45 51.38 -2.79
N GLY A 443 -1.12 51.34 -4.08
CA GLY A 443 -1.38 52.35 -5.10
C GLY A 443 -0.17 53.21 -5.49
N ASN A 444 1.04 52.93 -4.97
CA ASN A 444 2.24 53.61 -5.47
C ASN A 444 2.60 53.07 -6.87
N SER A 445 3.38 53.82 -7.64
CA SER A 445 3.73 53.38 -9.00
C SER A 445 4.94 54.05 -9.60
N THR A 446 5.70 53.25 -10.35
CA THR A 446 6.84 53.69 -11.15
C THR A 446 6.47 53.66 -12.63
N THR A 447 6.78 54.75 -13.33
CA THR A 447 6.65 54.83 -14.79
C THR A 447 8.03 55.07 -15.41
N LYS A 448 8.40 54.29 -16.43
CA LYS A 448 9.64 54.46 -17.21
C LYS A 448 9.38 54.30 -18.69
N THR A 449 10.01 55.14 -19.50
CA THR A 449 10.09 54.96 -20.95
C THR A 449 11.30 54.10 -21.29
N GLY A 450 11.13 53.15 -22.21
CA GLY A 450 12.21 52.40 -22.84
C GLY A 450 12.23 52.65 -24.35
N THR A 451 13.39 52.37 -24.96
CA THR A 451 13.60 52.53 -26.40
C THR A 451 13.35 51.23 -27.15
N VAL A 452 12.66 51.34 -28.28
CA VAL A 452 12.45 50.29 -29.27
C VAL A 452 13.10 50.72 -30.58
N TYR A 453 14.01 49.90 -31.12
CA TYR A 453 14.52 50.08 -32.48
C TYR A 453 13.77 49.14 -33.42
N VAL A 454 13.11 49.70 -34.43
CA VAL A 454 12.55 48.93 -35.55
C VAL A 454 13.54 49.01 -36.69
N LEU A 455 13.96 47.85 -37.18
CA LEU A 455 15.12 47.69 -38.06
C LEU A 455 14.69 46.94 -39.34
N ALA A 456 15.14 47.40 -40.51
CA ALA A 456 14.81 46.75 -41.78
C ALA A 456 15.43 45.36 -41.92
N GLU A 457 16.65 45.18 -41.41
CA GLU A 457 17.38 43.92 -41.33
C GLU A 457 18.07 43.79 -39.96
N LYS A 458 18.37 42.57 -39.52
CA LYS A 458 19.07 42.36 -38.24
C LYS A 458 20.52 42.83 -38.36
N PRO A 459 20.99 43.78 -37.51
CA PRO A 459 22.37 44.25 -37.57
C PRO A 459 23.32 43.13 -37.18
N ILE A 460 24.21 42.76 -38.10
CA ILE A 460 25.28 41.80 -37.85
C ILE A 460 26.42 42.53 -37.13
N TYR A 461 26.32 42.60 -35.80
CA TYR A 461 27.48 42.81 -34.96
C TYR A 461 28.28 41.50 -34.94
N TYR A 462 29.53 41.55 -35.40
CA TYR A 462 30.49 40.45 -35.30
C TYR A 462 31.01 40.37 -33.86
N ASP A 463 30.11 40.01 -32.95
CA ASP A 463 30.38 39.88 -31.52
C ASP A 463 31.32 38.69 -31.26
N GLU A 464 32.38 38.93 -30.49
CA GLU A 464 33.47 37.95 -30.33
C GLU A 464 32.99 36.65 -29.67
N ASP A 465 32.02 36.70 -28.75
CA ASP A 465 31.46 35.49 -28.14
C ASP A 465 30.62 34.69 -29.14
N VAL A 466 29.89 35.35 -30.05
CA VAL A 466 29.14 34.68 -31.14
C VAL A 466 30.09 34.03 -32.14
N VAL A 467 31.22 34.66 -32.48
CA VAL A 467 32.22 34.04 -33.38
C VAL A 467 32.99 32.92 -32.67
N ASN A 468 33.24 33.04 -31.35
CA ASN A 468 33.81 31.98 -30.51
C ASN A 468 32.90 30.75 -30.43
N GLU A 469 31.59 30.90 -30.22
CA GLU A 469 30.63 29.78 -30.24
C GLU A 469 30.67 29.03 -31.58
N LYS A 470 30.74 29.77 -32.70
CA LYS A 470 30.84 29.17 -34.05
C LYS A 470 32.20 28.53 -34.32
N ALA A 471 33.27 28.95 -33.64
CA ALA A 471 34.56 28.26 -33.66
C ALA A 471 34.51 26.96 -32.84
N ASP A 472 33.86 26.97 -31.68
CA ASP A 472 33.74 25.79 -30.80
C ASP A 472 32.86 24.69 -31.43
N GLU A 473 31.76 25.04 -32.10
CA GLU A 473 30.98 24.12 -32.94
C GLU A 473 31.84 23.42 -34.00
N VAL A 474 32.83 24.13 -34.55
CA VAL A 474 33.73 23.61 -35.58
C VAL A 474 34.87 22.78 -35.00
N LEU A 475 35.45 23.17 -33.87
CA LEU A 475 36.45 22.36 -33.18
C LEU A 475 35.84 21.03 -32.72
N ALA A 476 34.58 21.02 -32.28
CA ALA A 476 33.83 19.80 -31.99
C ALA A 476 33.46 18.95 -33.24
N GLU A 477 33.58 19.49 -34.47
CA GLU A 477 33.47 18.72 -35.72
C GLU A 477 34.77 17.97 -36.05
N ILE A 478 35.94 18.47 -35.61
CA ILE A 478 37.25 18.07 -36.15
C ILE A 478 38.29 17.59 -35.14
N LEU A 479 38.10 17.80 -33.83
CA LEU A 479 39.04 17.41 -32.78
C LEU A 479 38.46 16.31 -31.88
N ASP A 480 39.24 15.27 -31.63
CA ASP A 480 38.92 14.18 -30.69
C ASP A 480 39.73 14.31 -29.38
N GLU A 481 39.20 13.78 -28.28
CA GLU A 481 39.94 13.63 -27.03
C GLU A 481 41.19 12.74 -27.22
N GLY A 482 42.38 13.33 -27.04
CA GLY A 482 43.66 12.64 -27.14
C GLY A 482 44.51 12.99 -28.36
N MET A 483 44.01 13.81 -29.30
CA MET A 483 44.86 14.37 -30.37
C MET A 483 45.98 15.24 -29.79
N SER A 484 47.20 15.12 -30.35
CA SER A 484 48.31 16.05 -30.10
C SER A 484 48.09 17.40 -30.79
N GLN A 485 48.77 18.47 -30.35
CA GLN A 485 48.65 19.79 -31.00
C GLN A 485 49.01 19.77 -32.49
N LEU A 486 49.93 18.90 -32.92
CA LEU A 486 50.26 18.69 -34.33
C LEU A 486 49.08 18.10 -35.13
N GLU A 487 48.36 17.13 -34.55
CA GLU A 487 47.17 16.52 -35.16
C GLU A 487 45.99 17.50 -35.17
N GLN A 488 45.80 18.25 -34.08
CA GLN A 488 44.78 19.31 -33.98
C GLN A 488 45.03 20.43 -35.00
N ALA A 489 46.28 20.93 -35.10
CA ALA A 489 46.68 21.89 -36.11
C ALA A 489 46.44 21.35 -37.53
N ARG A 490 46.73 20.06 -37.78
CA ARG A 490 46.49 19.43 -39.09
C ARG A 490 44.99 19.32 -39.40
N ALA A 491 44.15 18.99 -38.42
CA ALA A 491 42.70 18.97 -38.57
C ALA A 491 42.16 20.36 -38.93
N ILE A 492 42.58 21.40 -38.19
CA ILE A 492 42.23 22.80 -38.45
C ILE A 492 42.69 23.24 -39.85
N TYR A 493 43.94 22.95 -40.23
CA TYR A 493 44.47 23.25 -41.56
C TYR A 493 43.59 22.64 -42.66
N ASN A 494 43.31 21.33 -42.55
CA ASN A 494 42.53 20.61 -43.54
C ASN A 494 41.11 21.16 -43.65
N TRP A 495 40.49 21.53 -42.54
CA TRP A 495 39.15 22.13 -42.50
C TRP A 495 39.14 23.51 -43.16
N VAL A 496 40.02 24.43 -42.74
CA VAL A 496 40.12 25.79 -43.30
C VAL A 496 40.40 25.76 -44.81
N HIS A 497 41.33 24.89 -45.24
CA HIS A 497 41.70 24.74 -46.64
C HIS A 497 40.58 24.16 -47.54
N SER A 498 39.69 23.32 -47.00
CA SER A 498 38.69 22.57 -47.78
C SER A 498 37.24 23.04 -47.63
N LYS A 499 36.91 23.74 -46.53
CA LYS A 499 35.55 24.18 -46.20
C LYS A 499 35.27 25.65 -46.56
N ILE A 500 36.30 26.43 -46.89
CA ILE A 500 36.19 27.82 -47.34
C ILE A 500 36.44 27.87 -48.86
N GLY A 501 35.61 28.61 -49.60
CA GLY A 501 35.78 28.90 -51.02
C GLY A 501 36.53 30.21 -51.28
N TYR A 502 37.62 30.15 -52.05
CA TYR A 502 38.42 31.35 -52.34
C TYR A 502 37.70 32.32 -53.28
N ILE A 503 37.59 33.59 -52.86
CA ILE A 503 37.08 34.71 -53.67
C ILE A 503 38.10 35.87 -53.70
N SER A 504 37.99 36.75 -54.69
CA SER A 504 38.97 37.82 -54.93
C SER A 504 38.65 39.14 -54.20
N HIS A 505 37.99 39.09 -53.04
CA HIS A 505 37.70 40.25 -52.20
C HIS A 505 37.35 39.83 -50.76
N SER A 506 37.74 40.66 -49.79
CA SER A 506 37.29 40.70 -48.40
C SER A 506 37.41 42.14 -47.90
N GLU A 507 36.72 42.50 -46.82
CA GLU A 507 36.97 43.76 -46.11
C GLU A 507 38.11 43.58 -45.10
N LYS A 508 39.25 44.23 -45.36
CA LYS A 508 40.47 44.08 -44.58
C LYS A 508 40.52 45.09 -43.43
N GLY A 509 40.62 44.60 -42.20
CA GLY A 509 40.81 45.41 -40.99
C GLY A 509 40.19 44.82 -39.73
N ASP A 510 39.15 44.00 -39.88
CA ASP A 510 38.47 43.31 -38.78
C ASP A 510 38.66 41.79 -38.91
N TRP A 511 39.40 41.19 -37.97
CA TRP A 511 39.68 39.76 -37.97
C TRP A 511 38.53 38.93 -37.39
N VAL A 512 37.67 39.50 -36.55
CA VAL A 512 36.50 38.81 -35.96
C VAL A 512 35.45 38.61 -37.05
N ARG A 513 35.18 39.66 -37.83
CA ARG A 513 34.41 39.57 -39.07
C ARG A 513 35.03 38.58 -40.06
N GLY A 514 36.34 38.69 -40.34
CA GLY A 514 37.04 37.79 -41.25
C GLY A 514 36.91 36.32 -40.84
N ALA A 515 36.98 36.03 -39.54
CA ALA A 515 36.78 34.69 -39.00
C ALA A 515 35.33 34.20 -39.18
N TYR A 516 34.33 35.04 -38.95
CA TYR A 516 32.91 34.73 -39.20
C TYR A 516 32.63 34.45 -40.69
N GLU A 517 33.19 35.23 -41.61
CA GLU A 517 33.04 35.02 -43.06
C GLU A 517 33.57 33.64 -43.49
N GLY A 518 34.64 33.14 -42.87
CA GLY A 518 35.13 31.78 -43.09
C GLY A 518 34.37 30.68 -42.34
N LEU A 519 33.89 30.92 -41.12
CA LEU A 519 33.17 29.94 -40.29
C LEU A 519 31.71 29.71 -40.72
N VAL A 520 31.01 30.77 -41.14
CA VAL A 520 29.57 30.75 -41.42
C VAL A 520 29.31 30.89 -42.91
N ASP A 521 29.91 31.90 -43.54
CA ASP A 521 29.66 32.27 -44.93
C ASP A 521 30.44 31.40 -45.94
N ARG A 522 31.45 30.66 -45.44
CA ARG A 522 32.27 29.66 -46.15
C ARG A 522 32.99 30.21 -47.37
N ARG A 523 33.37 31.49 -47.36
CA ARG A 523 34.03 32.17 -48.49
C ARG A 523 34.91 33.33 -48.05
N GLY A 524 36.01 33.58 -48.76
CA GLY A 524 36.86 34.76 -48.53
C GLY A 524 38.16 34.79 -49.35
N ASP A 525 38.95 35.85 -49.18
CA ASP A 525 40.34 35.93 -49.68
C ASP A 525 41.34 35.46 -48.60
N CYS A 526 42.64 35.56 -48.85
CA CYS A 526 43.71 35.18 -47.90
C CYS A 526 43.56 35.75 -46.47
N PHE A 527 42.93 36.92 -46.30
CA PHE A 527 42.71 37.50 -44.97
C PHE A 527 41.69 36.69 -44.15
N VAL A 528 40.62 36.20 -44.80
CA VAL A 528 39.61 35.33 -44.18
C VAL A 528 40.21 33.96 -43.81
N TYR A 529 41.02 33.36 -44.70
CA TYR A 529 41.68 32.08 -44.39
C TYR A 529 42.63 32.21 -43.18
N ALA A 530 43.41 33.29 -43.10
CA ALA A 530 44.26 33.57 -41.94
C ALA A 530 43.43 33.83 -40.66
N ALA A 531 42.39 34.67 -40.73
CA ALA A 531 41.55 35.00 -39.58
C ALA A 531 40.81 33.79 -39.00
N THR A 532 40.22 32.94 -39.85
CA THR A 532 39.56 31.69 -39.39
C THR A 532 40.58 30.67 -38.87
N ALA A 533 41.76 30.55 -39.49
CA ALA A 533 42.84 29.70 -38.98
C ALA A 533 43.29 30.14 -37.58
N ARG A 534 43.64 31.43 -37.43
CA ARG A 534 44.02 32.04 -36.15
C ARG A 534 42.97 31.80 -35.07
N LEU A 535 41.68 32.01 -35.37
CA LEU A 535 40.62 31.80 -34.37
C LEU A 535 40.57 30.33 -33.93
N LEU A 536 40.51 29.38 -34.87
CA LEU A 536 40.44 27.95 -34.55
C LEU A 536 41.69 27.45 -33.80
N LEU A 537 42.88 27.90 -34.19
CA LEU A 537 44.15 27.59 -33.51
C LEU A 537 44.14 28.15 -32.08
N THR A 538 43.72 29.41 -31.90
CA THR A 538 43.65 30.06 -30.58
C THR A 538 42.64 29.38 -29.67
N ARG A 539 41.45 29.03 -30.19
CA ARG A 539 40.40 28.30 -29.46
C ARG A 539 40.82 26.87 -29.10
N ALA A 540 41.65 26.22 -29.93
CA ALA A 540 42.27 24.93 -29.63
C ALA A 540 43.48 25.02 -28.68
N GLY A 541 43.88 26.22 -28.25
CA GLY A 541 45.02 26.43 -27.34
C GLY A 541 46.40 26.30 -28.00
N ILE A 542 46.48 26.42 -29.33
CA ILE A 542 47.71 26.29 -30.12
C ILE A 542 48.29 27.71 -30.37
N PRO A 543 49.50 28.02 -29.89
CA PRO A 543 50.18 29.28 -30.17
C PRO A 543 50.27 29.57 -31.68
N ASN A 544 49.83 30.76 -32.09
CA ASN A 544 49.77 31.17 -33.48
C ASN A 544 49.97 32.70 -33.62
N ILE A 545 50.51 33.15 -34.77
CA ILE A 545 50.80 34.57 -35.07
C ILE A 545 50.50 34.84 -36.54
N ASP A 546 49.79 35.93 -36.87
CA ASP A 546 49.54 36.32 -38.27
C ASP A 546 50.79 36.91 -38.95
N ILE A 547 51.22 36.34 -40.08
CA ILE A 547 52.21 36.93 -40.99
C ILE A 547 51.52 37.65 -42.14
N VAL A 548 52.05 38.82 -42.50
CA VAL A 548 51.64 39.59 -43.67
C VAL A 548 52.79 39.78 -44.65
N LYS A 549 52.51 39.67 -45.95
CA LYS A 549 53.53 39.66 -47.02
C LYS A 549 54.42 40.92 -47.09
N SER A 550 53.92 42.04 -46.59
CA SER A 550 54.66 43.26 -46.39
C SER A 550 53.84 44.19 -45.51
N ALA A 551 54.44 44.77 -44.48
CA ALA A 551 53.82 45.83 -43.68
C ALA A 551 53.49 47.10 -44.50
N VAL A 552 54.08 47.26 -45.70
CA VAL A 552 53.89 48.43 -46.58
C VAL A 552 52.85 48.17 -47.68
N ASN A 553 52.64 46.91 -48.08
CA ASN A 553 51.64 46.55 -49.10
C ASN A 553 51.07 45.12 -48.86
N PRO A 554 50.07 44.98 -47.97
CA PRO A 554 49.59 43.69 -47.48
C PRO A 554 48.76 42.92 -48.53
N THR A 555 49.48 42.18 -49.38
CA THR A 555 48.96 41.49 -50.56
C THR A 555 48.74 39.99 -50.39
N HIS A 556 49.21 39.41 -49.28
CA HIS A 556 48.92 38.05 -48.83
C HIS A 556 49.05 37.96 -47.31
N TYR A 557 48.28 37.07 -46.69
CA TYR A 557 48.26 36.81 -45.24
C TYR A 557 48.31 35.31 -44.99
N TRP A 558 49.02 34.88 -43.94
CA TRP A 558 49.05 33.51 -43.43
C TRP A 558 49.40 33.52 -41.94
N SER A 559 49.65 32.37 -41.33
CA SER A 559 49.98 32.27 -39.91
C SER A 559 51.30 31.53 -39.67
N LEU A 560 51.91 31.76 -38.51
CA LEU A 560 52.80 30.79 -37.84
C LEU A 560 51.99 29.94 -36.86
N VAL A 561 52.50 28.75 -36.57
CA VAL A 561 52.08 27.93 -35.41
C VAL A 561 53.31 27.39 -34.68
N ASP A 562 53.18 27.17 -33.37
CA ASP A 562 54.09 26.35 -32.55
C ASP A 562 53.24 25.28 -31.87
N VAL A 563 53.68 24.02 -31.94
CA VAL A 563 52.98 22.85 -31.36
C VAL A 563 53.80 22.16 -30.26
N GLY A 564 54.87 22.83 -29.78
CA GLY A 564 55.75 22.38 -28.71
C GLY A 564 57.21 22.19 -29.11
N ASP A 565 57.57 22.38 -30.38
CA ASP A 565 58.91 22.21 -30.95
C ASP A 565 59.42 23.42 -31.75
N GLY A 566 58.73 24.57 -31.67
CA GLY A 566 59.13 25.83 -32.28
C GLY A 566 58.19 26.29 -33.40
N TRP A 567 58.49 27.45 -34.00
CA TRP A 567 57.60 28.10 -34.95
C TRP A 567 57.78 27.58 -36.37
N TYR A 568 56.67 27.31 -37.04
CA TYR A 568 56.61 26.91 -38.45
C TYR A 568 55.52 27.66 -39.20
N HIS A 569 55.64 27.75 -40.52
CA HIS A 569 54.64 28.38 -41.38
C HIS A 569 53.40 27.51 -41.62
N PHE A 570 52.24 28.19 -41.59
CA PHE A 570 50.90 27.65 -41.78
C PHE A 570 50.14 28.57 -42.75
N ASP A 571 50.00 28.16 -44.02
CA ASP A 571 49.17 28.86 -45.02
C ASP A 571 48.12 27.89 -45.59
N ALA A 572 46.91 27.99 -45.06
CA ALA A 572 45.76 27.21 -45.52
C ALA A 572 45.15 27.75 -46.82
N THR A 573 45.61 28.89 -47.36
CA THR A 573 45.04 29.51 -48.57
C THR A 573 45.31 28.63 -49.81
N PRO A 574 44.29 28.19 -50.57
CA PRO A 574 44.49 27.36 -51.75
C PRO A 574 45.32 28.02 -52.86
N ARG A 575 46.29 27.28 -53.41
CA ARG A 575 47.18 27.72 -54.48
C ARG A 575 47.00 26.87 -55.74
N LYS A 576 47.29 27.45 -56.92
CA LYS A 576 46.97 26.85 -58.24
C LYS A 576 47.79 25.58 -58.57
N ASP A 577 48.97 25.48 -57.98
CA ASP A 577 49.89 24.35 -57.97
C ASP A 577 49.50 23.25 -56.95
N LYS A 578 48.58 23.56 -56.02
CA LYS A 578 48.12 22.69 -54.92
C LYS A 578 49.18 22.37 -53.86
N THR A 579 50.16 23.26 -53.70
CA THR A 579 51.16 23.16 -52.62
C THR A 579 50.50 23.35 -51.25
N VAL A 580 50.98 22.61 -50.24
CA VAL A 580 50.39 22.53 -48.89
C VAL A 580 51.42 23.02 -47.87
N PHE A 581 51.24 24.24 -47.38
CA PHE A 581 52.13 24.92 -46.43
C PHE A 581 51.67 24.66 -45.00
N PHE A 582 52.00 23.48 -44.48
CA PHE A 582 51.69 23.10 -43.11
C PHE A 582 52.95 22.61 -42.43
N MET A 583 53.32 23.24 -41.32
CA MET A 583 54.56 22.96 -40.57
C MET A 583 55.80 23.07 -41.46
N TRP A 584 55.84 24.11 -42.31
CA TRP A 584 56.99 24.39 -43.17
C TRP A 584 58.02 25.25 -42.43
N THR A 585 59.29 24.91 -42.61
CA THR A 585 60.44 25.73 -42.19
C THR A 585 60.51 27.04 -42.98
N ASP A 586 61.26 28.03 -42.48
CA ASP A 586 61.54 29.26 -43.25
C ASP A 586 62.35 28.94 -44.51
N GLU A 587 63.25 27.95 -44.46
CA GLU A 587 64.00 27.51 -45.65
C GLU A 587 63.09 26.93 -46.74
N GLU A 588 62.17 26.02 -46.40
CA GLU A 588 61.20 25.47 -47.36
C GLU A 588 60.28 26.57 -47.94
N LEU A 589 59.78 27.48 -47.10
CA LEU A 589 58.91 28.56 -47.59
C LEU A 589 59.69 29.56 -48.44
N ARG A 590 60.95 29.86 -48.10
CA ARG A 590 61.85 30.73 -48.87
C ARG A 590 62.16 30.15 -50.25
N GLU A 591 62.63 28.90 -50.34
CA GLU A 591 62.92 28.24 -51.62
C GLU A 591 61.70 28.23 -52.55
N TYR A 592 60.54 27.85 -52.00
CA TYR A 592 59.29 27.89 -52.75
C TYR A 592 58.91 29.32 -53.17
N SER A 593 59.02 30.28 -52.24
CA SER A 593 58.64 31.68 -52.47
C SER A 593 59.42 32.28 -53.63
N GLU A 594 60.75 32.13 -53.65
CA GLU A 594 61.62 32.59 -54.75
C GLU A 594 61.18 32.02 -56.10
N GLY A 595 60.90 30.71 -56.17
CA GLY A 595 60.37 30.06 -57.37
C GLY A 595 59.00 30.58 -57.82
N HIS A 596 58.18 31.11 -56.90
CA HIS A 596 56.79 31.49 -57.12
C HIS A 596 56.55 33.01 -57.11
N LYS A 597 57.50 33.77 -57.68
CA LYS A 597 57.48 35.24 -57.78
C LYS A 597 57.47 35.93 -56.41
N ASN A 598 58.29 35.41 -55.51
CA ASN A 598 58.42 35.81 -54.12
C ASN A 598 57.03 35.82 -53.47
N SER A 599 56.33 34.68 -53.50
CA SER A 599 54.93 34.61 -53.10
C SER A 599 54.71 34.92 -51.62
N HIS A 600 55.68 34.56 -50.79
CA HIS A 600 55.74 34.77 -49.35
C HIS A 600 57.07 35.47 -49.03
N ILE A 601 57.06 36.80 -49.06
CA ILE A 601 58.12 37.63 -48.43
C ILE A 601 57.54 38.05 -47.09
N TYR A 602 58.37 38.24 -46.07
CA TYR A 602 58.01 38.96 -44.85
C TYR A 602 59.26 39.65 -44.28
N ASP A 603 59.15 40.31 -43.13
CA ASP A 603 60.29 40.84 -42.39
C ASP A 603 60.51 39.96 -41.15
N PRO A 604 61.53 39.08 -41.12
CA PRO A 604 61.76 38.19 -39.98
C PRO A 604 62.03 38.90 -38.66
N SER A 605 62.42 40.18 -38.67
CA SER A 605 62.67 40.94 -37.43
C SER A 605 61.39 41.29 -36.65
N LEU A 606 60.20 41.04 -37.23
CA LEU A 606 58.90 41.26 -36.62
C LEU A 606 58.32 39.99 -35.95
N TYR A 607 59.01 38.85 -36.06
CA TYR A 607 58.51 37.52 -35.70
C TYR A 607 59.51 36.76 -34.82
N PRO A 608 59.10 35.70 -34.10
CA PRO A 608 60.03 34.80 -33.42
C PRO A 608 60.94 34.06 -34.42
N GLU A 609 61.97 33.40 -33.90
CA GLU A 609 62.80 32.46 -34.67
C GLU A 609 61.94 31.30 -35.16
N ILE A 610 61.97 31.06 -36.48
CA ILE A 610 61.22 30.03 -37.21
C ILE A 610 62.21 28.93 -37.60
N ASN A 611 61.78 27.68 -37.48
CA ASN A 611 62.57 26.47 -37.77
C ASN A 611 62.95 26.35 -39.25
#